data_AF-A0A2E9IPG6-F1
#
_entry.id   AF-A0A2E9IPG6-F1
#
_cell.length_a   1.000
_cell.length_b   1.000
_cell.length_c   1.000
_cell.angle_alpha   90.00
_cell.angle_beta   90.00
_cell.angle_gamma   90.00
#
_symmetry.space_group_name_H-M   'P 1'
#
loop_
_entity.id
_entity.type
_entity.pdbx_description
1 polymer ?
#
loop_
_entity_poly.entity_id
_entity_poly.type
_entity_poly.pdbx_seq_one_letter_code
_entity_poly.pdbx_strand_id
1 'polypeptide(L)'
;MPEAPYIKHVKYDENSPIIDREQLDMLVVSDGREDDLELAGELFELFANESAAKLYALPEVCSQGDANQLRNIVHFVAGSAGNLGLARLSAFYRGIEQAIDEQRLTDLSEVEAPIRYEFEIARDAFRTNFNL
;
A
#
# COMPACT_ATOMS: atom_id res chain seq x y z
N MET A 1 12.52 -12.38 4.10
CA MET A 1 11.72 -11.31 3.46
C MET A 1 10.33 -11.87 3.24
N PRO A 2 9.26 -11.12 3.57
CA PRO A 2 7.90 -11.60 3.33
C PRO A 2 7.64 -11.75 1.83
N GLU A 3 6.88 -12.79 1.48
CA GLU A 3 6.53 -13.13 0.11
C GLU A 3 5.72 -12.00 -0.54
N ALA A 4 5.85 -11.83 -1.85
CA ALA A 4 5.10 -10.83 -2.58
C ALA A 4 3.66 -11.33 -2.81
N PRO A 5 2.62 -10.50 -2.62
CA PRO A 5 1.23 -10.92 -2.81
C PRO A 5 0.95 -11.30 -4.26
N TYR A 6 0.13 -12.32 -4.48
CA TYR A 6 -0.31 -12.73 -5.81
C TYR A 6 -1.82 -12.54 -5.96
N ILE A 7 -2.23 -11.87 -7.04
CA ILE A 7 -3.61 -11.85 -7.53
C ILE A 7 -3.58 -12.21 -9.01
N LYS A 8 -4.47 -13.11 -9.42
CA LYS A 8 -4.59 -13.51 -10.83
C LYS A 8 -4.83 -12.28 -11.71
N HIS A 9 -4.06 -12.18 -12.80
CA HIS A 9 -4.10 -11.05 -13.74
C HIS A 9 -3.62 -9.70 -13.20
N VAL A 10 -3.16 -9.60 -11.96
CA VAL A 10 -2.46 -8.41 -11.48
C VAL A 10 -0.98 -8.56 -11.81
N LYS A 11 -0.39 -7.51 -12.39
CA LYS A 11 1.04 -7.45 -12.71
C LYS A 11 1.63 -6.23 -12.05
N TYR A 12 2.72 -6.42 -11.34
CA TYR A 12 3.51 -5.37 -10.69
C TYR A 12 4.95 -5.88 -10.54
N ASP A 13 5.87 -5.01 -10.13
CA ASP A 13 7.24 -5.43 -9.86
C ASP A 13 7.34 -6.08 -8.47
N GLU A 14 7.29 -7.41 -8.44
CA GLU A 14 7.43 -8.22 -7.23
C GLU A 14 8.82 -8.12 -6.58
N ASN A 15 9.84 -7.66 -7.34
CA ASN A 15 11.20 -7.45 -6.84
C ASN A 15 11.39 -6.08 -6.21
N SER A 16 10.39 -5.20 -6.28
CA SER A 16 10.43 -3.90 -5.62
C SER A 16 10.65 -4.09 -4.12
N PRO A 17 11.52 -3.27 -3.49
CA PRO A 17 11.71 -3.35 -2.05
C PRO A 17 10.42 -2.93 -1.34
N ILE A 18 10.16 -3.50 -0.16
CA ILE A 18 8.99 -3.12 0.67
C ILE A 18 9.08 -1.63 1.03
N ILE A 19 10.29 -1.18 1.36
CA ILE A 19 10.63 0.21 1.61
C ILE A 19 11.76 0.62 0.67
N ASP A 20 11.50 1.67 -0.10
CA ASP A 20 12.51 2.42 -0.80
C ASP A 20 13.20 3.36 0.20
N ARG A 21 14.41 2.98 0.59
CA ARG A 21 15.20 3.75 1.55
C ARG A 21 15.59 5.12 1.02
N GLU A 22 15.80 5.29 -0.29
CA GLU A 22 16.18 6.60 -0.83
C GLU A 22 14.99 7.58 -0.74
N GLN A 23 13.78 7.12 -1.05
CA GLN A 23 12.56 7.91 -0.84
C GLN A 23 12.30 8.19 0.63
N LEU A 24 12.51 7.19 1.48
CA LEU A 24 12.34 7.35 2.91
C LEU A 24 13.34 8.34 3.51
N ASP A 25 14.60 8.26 3.08
CA ASP A 25 15.64 9.19 3.49
C ASP A 25 15.30 10.60 2.99
N MET A 26 14.79 10.78 1.77
CA MET A 26 14.33 12.10 1.29
C MET A 26 13.22 12.71 2.15
N LEU A 27 12.35 11.91 2.78
CA LEU A 27 11.36 12.39 3.74
C LEU A 27 11.99 12.84 5.06
N VAL A 28 13.07 12.18 5.50
CA VAL A 28 13.71 12.39 6.81
C VAL A 28 14.87 13.40 6.73
N VAL A 29 15.45 13.63 5.56
CA VAL A 29 16.68 14.43 5.33
C VAL A 29 16.44 15.96 5.43
N SER A 30 15.34 16.42 6.03
CA SER A 30 15.11 17.86 6.15
C SER A 30 15.95 18.58 7.22
N ASP A 31 16.60 17.89 8.17
CA ASP A 31 17.83 18.33 8.86
C ASP A 31 18.46 17.28 9.82
N GLY A 32 17.98 16.03 9.85
CA GLY A 32 18.54 14.99 10.72
C GLY A 32 18.30 15.26 12.22
N ARG A 33 17.27 16.06 12.52
CA ARG A 33 16.82 16.35 13.89
C ARG A 33 15.82 15.28 14.33
N GLU A 34 15.72 15.04 15.65
CA GLU A 34 14.69 14.15 16.23
C GLU A 34 13.28 14.50 15.72
N ASP A 35 13.02 15.79 15.46
CA ASP A 35 11.78 16.33 14.88
C ASP A 35 11.40 15.71 13.51
N ASP A 36 12.37 15.33 12.67
CA ASP A 36 12.11 14.77 11.33
C ASP A 36 11.60 13.33 11.40
N LEU A 37 12.09 12.56 12.38
CA LEU A 37 11.62 11.19 12.65
C LEU A 37 10.23 11.18 13.28
N GLU A 38 9.94 12.16 14.15
CA GLU A 38 8.61 12.35 14.72
C GLU A 38 7.59 12.70 13.62
N LEU A 39 7.93 13.63 12.73
CA LEU A 39 7.09 14.00 11.59
C LEU A 39 6.83 12.81 10.64
N ALA A 40 7.86 12.03 10.32
CA ALA A 40 7.70 10.82 9.50
C ALA A 40 6.77 9.79 10.17
N GLY A 41 6.88 9.63 11.49
CA GLY A 41 5.97 8.81 12.29
C GLY A 41 4.52 9.31 12.26
N GLU A 42 4.31 10.63 12.42
CA GLU A 42 2.96 11.23 12.34
C GLU A 42 2.33 11.07 10.95
N LEU A 43 3.08 11.30 9.88
CA LEU A 43 2.62 11.11 8.50
C LEU A 43 2.25 9.65 8.23
N PHE A 44 3.04 8.72 8.77
CA PHE A 44 2.76 7.31 8.66
C PHE A 44 1.51 6.90 9.46
N GLU A 45 1.34 7.39 10.68
CA GLU A 45 0.13 7.13 11.47
C GLU A 45 -1.12 7.69 10.79
N LEU A 46 -1.03 8.88 10.19
CA LEU A 46 -2.11 9.44 9.36
C LEU A 46 -2.44 8.49 8.20
N PHE A 47 -1.43 8.08 7.44
CA PHE A 47 -1.59 7.14 6.34
C PHE A 47 -2.19 5.80 6.79
N ALA A 48 -1.70 5.23 7.88
CA ALA A 48 -2.13 3.94 8.39
C ALA A 48 -3.61 4.00 8.81
N ASN A 49 -4.01 5.05 9.51
CA ASN A 49 -5.38 5.25 9.96
C ASN A 49 -6.34 5.50 8.79
N GLU A 50 -5.98 6.40 7.85
CA GLU A 50 -6.81 6.69 6.69
C GLU A 50 -6.95 5.47 5.76
N SER A 51 -5.86 4.76 5.51
CA SER A 51 -5.85 3.56 4.68
C SER A 51 -6.63 2.43 5.34
N ALA A 52 -6.44 2.17 6.64
CA ALA A 52 -7.20 1.15 7.36
C ALA A 52 -8.72 1.43 7.33
N ALA A 53 -9.12 2.69 7.47
CA ALA A 53 -10.52 3.09 7.37
C ALA A 53 -11.10 2.80 5.97
N LYS A 54 -10.34 3.02 4.89
CA LYS A 54 -10.76 2.65 3.53
C LYS A 54 -10.80 1.13 3.32
N LEU A 55 -9.80 0.41 3.85
CA LEU A 55 -9.70 -1.04 3.75
C LEU A 55 -10.78 -1.77 4.57
N TYR A 56 -11.45 -1.09 5.49
CA TYR A 56 -12.62 -1.63 6.20
C TYR A 56 -13.77 -1.98 5.24
N ALA A 57 -13.92 -1.23 4.14
CA ALA A 57 -14.96 -1.47 3.14
C ALA A 57 -14.66 -2.62 2.17
N LEU A 58 -13.42 -3.14 2.14
CA LEU A 58 -13.00 -4.19 1.19
C LEU A 58 -13.90 -5.44 1.14
N PRO A 59 -14.37 -6.02 2.26
CA PRO A 59 -15.17 -7.25 2.19
C PRO A 59 -16.48 -7.00 1.45
N GLU A 60 -17.11 -5.85 1.72
CA GLU A 60 -18.34 -5.43 1.06
C GLU A 60 -18.10 -5.21 -0.43
N VAL A 61 -17.09 -4.42 -0.79
CA VAL A 61 -16.71 -4.13 -2.18
C VAL A 61 -16.44 -5.41 -2.97
N CYS A 62 -15.67 -6.34 -2.39
CA CYS A 62 -15.33 -7.60 -3.04
C CYS A 62 -16.57 -8.49 -3.20
N SER A 63 -17.43 -8.57 -2.19
CA SER A 63 -18.67 -9.36 -2.24
C SER A 63 -19.68 -8.84 -3.29
N GLN A 64 -19.72 -7.52 -3.49
CA GLN A 64 -20.58 -6.87 -4.48
C GLN A 64 -19.98 -6.89 -5.90
N GLY A 65 -18.69 -7.26 -6.04
CA GLY A 65 -17.97 -7.20 -7.31
C GLY A 65 -17.76 -5.77 -7.81
N ASP A 66 -17.75 -4.77 -6.91
CA ASP A 66 -17.62 -3.36 -7.29
C ASP A 66 -16.16 -3.00 -7.59
N ALA A 67 -15.74 -3.31 -8.82
CA ALA A 67 -14.38 -3.02 -9.29
C ALA A 67 -14.07 -1.51 -9.28
N ASN A 68 -15.07 -0.63 -9.45
CA ASN A 68 -14.84 0.82 -9.42
C ASN A 68 -14.53 1.31 -8.01
N GLN A 69 -15.27 0.82 -7.02
CA GLN A 69 -15.01 1.16 -5.63
C GLN A 69 -13.68 0.56 -5.16
N LEU A 70 -13.36 -0.67 -5.58
CA LEU A 70 -12.06 -1.28 -5.32
C LEU A 70 -10.93 -0.43 -5.87
N ARG A 71 -11.01 -0.03 -7.15
CA ARG A 71 -10.04 0.84 -7.81
C ARG A 71 -9.81 2.13 -7.02
N ASN A 72 -10.87 2.77 -6.53
CA ASN A 72 -10.76 4.00 -5.74
C ASN A 72 -10.04 3.77 -4.40
N ILE A 73 -10.28 2.64 -3.73
CA ILE A 73 -9.59 2.27 -2.50
C ILE A 73 -8.10 2.06 -2.78
N VAL A 74 -7.76 1.23 -3.77
CA VAL A 74 -6.35 0.93 -4.06
C VAL A 74 -5.60 2.15 -4.59
N HIS A 75 -6.25 3.02 -5.37
CA HIS A 75 -5.66 4.27 -5.86
C HIS A 75 -5.26 5.22 -4.75
N PHE A 76 -6.15 5.41 -3.78
CA PHE A 76 -5.88 6.24 -2.62
C PHE A 76 -4.66 5.73 -1.85
N VAL A 77 -4.66 4.44 -1.51
CA VAL A 77 -3.57 3.84 -0.72
C VAL A 77 -2.27 3.82 -1.53
N ALA A 78 -2.30 3.55 -2.84
CA ALA A 78 -1.12 3.54 -3.69
C ALA A 78 -0.42 4.89 -3.77
N GLY A 79 -1.21 5.97 -3.88
CA GLY A 79 -0.69 7.34 -3.89
C GLY A 79 0.02 7.69 -2.58
N SER A 80 -0.64 7.44 -1.46
CA SER A 80 -0.07 7.72 -0.14
C SER A 80 1.13 6.83 0.18
N ALA A 81 1.06 5.54 -0.17
CA ALA A 81 2.18 4.59 -0.02
C ALA A 81 3.41 5.03 -0.81
N GLY A 82 3.22 5.52 -2.05
CA GLY A 82 4.32 6.01 -2.88
C GLY A 82 5.02 7.22 -2.27
N ASN A 83 4.26 8.14 -1.66
CA ASN A 83 4.83 9.30 -0.98
C ASN A 83 5.63 8.93 0.26
N LEU A 84 5.32 7.80 0.91
CA LEU A 84 5.99 7.29 2.12
C LEU A 84 7.15 6.33 1.83
N GLY A 85 7.50 6.13 0.56
CA GLY A 85 8.54 5.16 0.17
C GLY A 85 8.11 3.69 0.33
N LEU A 86 6.82 3.39 0.52
CA LEU A 86 6.29 2.02 0.57
C LEU A 86 6.18 1.45 -0.86
N ALA A 87 7.32 1.24 -1.50
CA ALA A 87 7.45 0.99 -2.93
C ALA A 87 6.67 -0.24 -3.40
N ARG A 88 6.85 -1.40 -2.75
CA ARG A 88 6.15 -2.63 -3.15
C ARG A 88 4.63 -2.53 -2.98
N LEU A 89 4.15 -1.92 -1.90
CA LEU A 89 2.72 -1.67 -1.68
C LEU A 89 2.13 -0.77 -2.78
N SER A 90 2.81 0.34 -3.08
CA SER A 90 2.39 1.26 -4.16
C SER A 90 2.38 0.55 -5.52
N ALA A 91 3.41 -0.22 -5.84
CA ALA A 91 3.51 -0.99 -7.07
C ALA A 91 2.38 -2.03 -7.19
N PHE A 92 2.15 -2.79 -6.12
CA PHE A 92 1.10 -3.81 -6.08
C PHE A 92 -0.29 -3.21 -6.30
N TYR A 93 -0.62 -2.12 -5.61
CA TYR A 93 -1.94 -1.50 -5.71
C TYR A 93 -2.15 -0.83 -7.08
N ARG A 94 -1.11 -0.22 -7.66
CA ARG A 94 -1.14 0.26 -9.06
C ARG A 94 -1.36 -0.89 -10.05
N GLY A 95 -0.78 -2.06 -9.79
CA GLY A 95 -1.03 -3.26 -10.58
C GLY A 95 -2.50 -3.69 -10.54
N ILE A 96 -3.17 -3.53 -9.39
CA ILE A 96 -4.60 -3.80 -9.24
C ILE A 96 -5.41 -2.75 -10.02
N GLU A 97 -5.11 -1.46 -9.88
CA GLU A 97 -5.74 -0.38 -10.66
C GLU A 97 -5.66 -0.68 -12.16
N GLN A 98 -4.48 -1.02 -12.65
CA GLN A 98 -4.26 -1.33 -14.06
C GLN A 98 -5.05 -2.57 -14.50
N ALA A 99 -5.12 -3.62 -13.67
CA ALA A 99 -5.88 -4.81 -14.00
C ALA A 99 -7.40 -4.55 -14.05
N ILE A 100 -7.90 -3.62 -13.22
CA ILE A 100 -9.30 -3.15 -13.27
C ILE A 100 -9.54 -2.29 -14.53
N ASP A 101 -8.66 -1.33 -14.80
CA ASP A 101 -8.77 -0.42 -15.95
C ASP A 101 -8.72 -1.16 -17.29
N GLU A 102 -7.94 -2.24 -17.36
CA GLU A 102 -7.85 -3.12 -18.52
C GLU A 102 -8.94 -4.22 -18.54
N GLN A 103 -9.89 -4.21 -17.59
CA GLN A 103 -10.97 -5.18 -17.46
C GLN A 103 -10.49 -6.65 -17.35
N ARG A 104 -9.28 -6.85 -16.81
CA ARG A 104 -8.68 -8.18 -16.57
C ARG A 104 -8.98 -8.73 -15.18
N LEU A 105 -9.28 -7.85 -14.22
CA LEU A 105 -9.70 -8.21 -12.87
C LEU A 105 -11.23 -8.11 -12.74
N THR A 106 -11.92 -9.15 -13.18
CA THR A 106 -13.39 -9.23 -13.16
C THR A 106 -13.94 -10.03 -11.98
N ASP A 107 -13.10 -10.83 -11.34
CA ASP A 107 -13.44 -11.63 -10.16
C ASP A 107 -12.68 -11.07 -8.95
N LEU A 108 -13.43 -10.60 -7.96
CA LEU A 108 -12.88 -9.97 -6.75
C LEU A 108 -12.85 -10.92 -5.54
N SER A 109 -13.29 -12.17 -5.69
CA SER A 109 -13.44 -13.12 -4.57
C SER A 109 -12.13 -13.43 -3.83
N GLU A 110 -11.00 -13.42 -4.54
CA GLU A 110 -9.67 -13.71 -3.99
C GLU A 110 -8.79 -12.46 -3.82
N VAL A 111 -9.37 -11.26 -3.97
CA VAL A 111 -8.61 -10.00 -4.01
C VAL A 111 -8.40 -9.40 -2.62
N GLU A 112 -9.34 -9.60 -1.70
CA GLU A 112 -9.27 -8.99 -0.36
C GLU A 112 -8.03 -9.42 0.43
N ALA A 113 -7.76 -10.73 0.51
CA ALA A 113 -6.71 -11.24 1.38
C ALA A 113 -5.30 -10.77 0.98
N PRO A 114 -4.91 -10.79 -0.31
CA PRO A 114 -3.61 -10.24 -0.75
C PRO A 114 -3.49 -8.73 -0.52
N ILE A 115 -4.57 -7.96 -0.71
CA ILE A 115 -4.59 -6.51 -0.44
C ILE A 115 -4.29 -6.20 1.02
N ARG A 116 -4.98 -6.90 1.94
CA ARG A 116 -4.75 -6.75 3.38
C ARG A 116 -3.35 -7.21 3.78
N TYR A 117 -2.92 -8.35 3.27
CA TYR A 117 -1.61 -8.92 3.57
C TYR A 117 -0.49 -7.93 3.27
N GLU A 118 -0.46 -7.36 2.06
CA GLU A 118 0.63 -6.43 1.69
C GLU A 118 0.56 -5.11 2.45
N PHE A 119 -0.64 -4.64 2.80
CA PHE A 119 -0.79 -3.46 3.66
C PHE A 119 -0.16 -3.68 5.04
N GLU A 120 -0.44 -4.82 5.67
CA GLU A 120 0.11 -5.17 6.99
C GLU A 120 1.64 -5.36 6.91
N ILE A 121 2.15 -6.01 5.87
CA ILE A 121 3.59 -6.16 5.64
C ILE A 121 4.29 -4.80 5.51
N ALA A 122 3.71 -3.89 4.73
CA ALA A 122 4.26 -2.54 4.56
C ALA A 122 4.22 -1.76 5.89
N ARG A 123 3.12 -1.90 6.66
CA ARG A 123 2.97 -1.25 7.95
C ARG A 123 4.03 -1.71 8.95
N ASP A 124 4.22 -3.02 9.07
CA ASP A 124 5.17 -3.60 10.00
C ASP A 124 6.63 -3.30 9.60
N ALA A 125 6.92 -3.29 8.29
CA ALA A 125 8.22 -2.89 7.78
C ALA A 125 8.54 -1.44 8.14
N PHE A 126 7.59 -0.51 7.96
CA PHE A 126 7.81 0.90 8.28
C PHE A 126 8.08 1.09 9.78
N ARG A 127 7.21 0.53 10.63
CA ARG A 127 7.38 0.57 12.09
C ARG A 127 8.74 0.07 12.55
N THR A 128 9.21 -1.05 11.97
CA THR A 128 10.53 -1.61 12.25
C THR A 128 11.67 -0.66 11.86
N ASN A 129 11.54 0.12 10.78
CA ASN A 129 12.59 1.03 10.33
C ASN A 129 12.65 2.31 11.19
N PHE A 130 11.54 2.74 11.78
CA PHE A 130 11.46 3.94 12.63
C PHE A 130 11.46 3.63 14.14
N ASN A 131 11.59 2.37 14.54
CA ASN A 131 11.43 1.92 15.93
C ASN A 131 10.10 2.36 16.59
N LEU A 132 9.00 2.35 15.83
CA LEU A 132 7.63 2.71 16.26
C LEU A 132 6.78 1.49 16.64
#